data_AF-A0A7C8ZXI7-F1
#
_entry.id   AF-A0A7C8ZXI7-F1
#
_cell.length_a   1.000
_cell.length_b   1.000
_cell.length_c   1.000
_cell.angle_alpha   90.00
_cell.angle_beta   90.00
_cell.angle_gamma   90.00
#
_symmetry.space_group_name_H-M   'P 1'
#
loop_
_entity.id
_entity.type
_entity.pdbx_description
1 polymer ?
#
loop_
_entity_poly.entity_id
_entity_poly.type
_entity_poly.pdbx_seq_one_letter_code
_entity_poly.pdbx_strand_id
1 'polypeptide(L)'
;EMSQKLKKASSLEEALKPEKVPKGLLWEDWEWLVLEHYTDPDFQIKSSINSENRANLTMVSRTGSKPIRQIIYDELGGKDGKVPDLAEIFKATRKRKDGTLTEEDAVVYDTIVEESNNNPSMSQFDLVEKCFGVQDRDRVICFGYGTKPEDIRGPQPSKAELKAELLIKDRQISDLRGWMDNIEQHKANHQKEISDMQEAHKRDIDKLEAKIKMLADLLLGEQSNTKAI
;
A
#
# COMPACT_ATOMS: atom_id res chain seq x y z
N GLU A 1 6.94 -27.81 36.32
CA GLU A 1 8.35 -27.52 36.66
C GLU A 1 8.68 -26.07 36.33
N MET A 2 9.32 -25.36 37.26
CA MET A 2 9.69 -23.96 37.08
C MET A 2 10.94 -23.86 36.21
N SER A 3 10.79 -23.42 34.96
CA SER A 3 11.91 -23.05 34.08
C SER A 3 12.74 -21.97 34.77
N GLN A 4 13.97 -22.29 35.19
CA GLN A 4 14.92 -21.29 35.68
C GLN A 4 15.14 -20.27 34.57
N LYS A 5 14.78 -19.01 34.82
CA LYS A 5 15.10 -17.90 33.93
C LYS A 5 16.59 -17.61 34.06
N LEU A 6 17.39 -18.14 33.14
CA LEU A 6 18.82 -17.80 33.02
C LEU A 6 18.94 -16.30 32.74
N LYS A 7 19.51 -15.54 33.68
CA LYS A 7 19.85 -14.12 33.47
C LYS A 7 21.10 -14.04 32.61
N LYS A 8 21.09 -13.16 31.60
CA LYS A 8 22.26 -12.85 30.76
C LYS A 8 23.47 -12.53 31.65
N ALA A 9 24.58 -13.23 31.44
CA ALA A 9 25.84 -12.90 32.12
C ALA A 9 26.40 -11.59 31.55
N SER A 10 26.87 -10.72 32.44
CA SER A 10 27.44 -9.41 32.09
C SER A 10 28.92 -9.48 31.72
N SER A 11 29.62 -10.56 32.11
CA SER A 11 31.02 -10.81 31.75
C SER A 11 31.29 -12.31 31.53
N LEU A 12 32.43 -12.63 30.91
CA LEU A 12 32.89 -14.00 30.71
C LEU A 12 33.10 -14.73 32.05
N GLU A 13 33.71 -14.04 33.02
CA GLU A 13 33.91 -14.54 34.39
C GLU A 13 32.59 -14.85 35.10
N GLU A 14 31.56 -14.03 34.85
CA GLU A 14 30.23 -14.29 35.41
C GLU A 14 29.58 -15.51 34.72
N ALA A 15 29.78 -15.69 33.42
CA ALA A 15 29.25 -16.82 32.66
C ALA A 15 29.86 -18.16 33.11
N LEU A 16 31.13 -18.15 33.51
CA LEU A 16 31.87 -19.31 34.04
C LEU A 16 31.63 -19.52 35.55
N LYS A 17 30.51 -19.09 36.11
CA LYS A 17 30.11 -19.49 37.47
C LYS A 17 29.36 -20.82 37.40
N PRO A 18 29.62 -21.80 38.29
CA PRO A 18 28.88 -23.06 38.33
C PRO A 18 27.35 -22.89 38.40
N GLU A 19 26.90 -21.80 39.04
CA GLU A 19 25.49 -21.42 39.17
C GLU A 19 24.82 -21.03 37.83
N LYS A 20 25.60 -20.73 36.79
CA LYS A 20 25.11 -20.38 35.45
C LYS A 20 25.01 -21.58 34.52
N VAL A 21 25.56 -22.74 34.91
CA VAL A 21 25.48 -23.97 34.13
C VAL A 21 24.02 -24.40 34.04
N PRO A 22 23.45 -24.52 32.82
CA PRO A 22 22.10 -25.01 32.64
C PRO A 22 21.91 -26.43 33.23
N LYS A 23 20.75 -26.68 33.83
CA LYS A 23 20.42 -28.00 34.37
C LYS A 23 20.51 -29.07 33.27
N GLY A 24 21.30 -30.12 33.52
CA GLY A 24 21.50 -31.24 32.59
C GLY A 24 22.64 -31.04 31.59
N LEU A 25 23.39 -29.94 31.68
CA LEU A 25 24.63 -29.73 30.93
C LEU A 25 25.84 -30.00 31.85
N LEU A 26 26.87 -30.65 31.32
CA LEU A 26 28.13 -30.83 32.03
C LEU A 26 28.89 -29.51 32.14
N TRP A 27 29.74 -29.39 33.15
CA TRP A 27 30.55 -28.19 33.36
C TRP A 27 31.49 -27.97 32.17
N GLU A 28 32.12 -29.04 31.69
CA GLU A 28 33.10 -29.02 30.60
C GLU A 28 32.46 -28.56 29.28
N ASP A 29 31.24 -29.02 28.99
CA ASP A 29 30.48 -28.59 27.82
C ASP A 29 30.08 -27.11 27.91
N TRP A 30 29.68 -26.66 29.12
CA TRP A 30 29.33 -25.25 29.35
C TRP A 30 30.55 -24.34 29.22
N GLU A 31 31.67 -24.72 29.83
CA GLU A 31 32.94 -24.00 29.75
C GLU A 31 33.40 -23.88 28.29
N TRP A 32 33.36 -24.97 27.52
CA TRP A 32 33.69 -24.95 26.10
C TRP A 32 32.75 -24.03 25.30
N LEU A 33 31.44 -24.11 25.53
CA LEU A 33 30.48 -23.23 24.84
C LEU A 33 30.76 -21.75 25.14
N VAL A 34 31.06 -21.41 26.39
CA VAL A 34 31.34 -20.03 26.81
C VAL A 34 32.67 -19.54 26.24
N LEU A 35 33.72 -20.35 26.30
CA LEU A 35 35.09 -19.95 25.95
C LEU A 35 35.43 -20.07 24.47
N GLU A 36 34.79 -20.98 23.74
CA GLU A 36 35.11 -21.28 22.34
C GLU A 36 33.97 -20.92 21.40
N HIS A 37 32.71 -21.24 21.72
CA HIS A 37 31.60 -21.03 20.79
C HIS A 37 31.00 -19.63 20.86
N TYR A 38 30.70 -19.13 22.05
CA TYR A 38 30.03 -17.83 22.22
C TYR A 38 30.99 -16.65 22.12
N THR A 39 32.28 -16.85 22.37
CA THR A 39 33.36 -15.86 22.18
C THR A 39 33.88 -15.81 20.75
N ASP A 40 33.57 -16.81 19.92
CA ASP A 40 33.94 -16.86 18.52
C ASP A 40 33.52 -15.56 17.78
N PRO A 41 34.42 -14.89 17.05
CA PRO A 41 34.11 -13.65 16.35
C PRO A 41 32.93 -13.76 15.39
N ASP A 42 32.82 -14.87 14.64
CA ASP A 42 31.72 -15.07 13.69
C ASP A 42 30.39 -15.24 14.42
N PHE A 43 30.38 -15.95 15.55
CA PHE A 43 29.20 -16.05 16.41
C PHE A 43 28.78 -14.68 16.94
N GLN A 44 29.70 -13.88 17.46
CA GLN A 44 29.41 -12.55 18.00
C GLN A 44 28.81 -11.62 16.93
N ILE A 45 29.39 -11.62 15.72
CA ILE A 45 28.87 -10.85 14.58
C ILE A 45 27.44 -11.29 14.26
N LYS A 46 27.21 -12.60 14.08
CA LYS A 46 25.86 -13.14 13.79
C LYS A 46 24.87 -12.83 14.91
N SER A 47 25.29 -12.92 16.16
CA SER A 47 24.47 -12.64 17.34
C SER A 47 24.08 -11.16 17.42
N SER A 48 24.98 -10.23 17.10
CA SER A 48 24.70 -8.79 17.02
C SER A 48 23.68 -8.51 15.91
N ILE A 49 23.94 -9.00 14.69
CA ILE A 49 23.04 -8.85 13.54
C ILE A 49 21.65 -9.41 13.87
N ASN A 50 21.57 -10.60 14.47
CA ASN A 50 20.28 -11.19 14.87
C ASN A 50 19.56 -10.38 15.96
N SER A 51 20.31 -9.70 16.83
CA SER A 51 19.72 -8.86 17.88
C SER A 51 19.22 -7.53 17.33
N GLU A 52 19.97 -6.90 16.44
CA GLU A 52 19.57 -5.71 15.69
C GLU A 52 18.35 -5.99 14.81
N ASN A 53 18.36 -7.10 14.06
CA ASN A 53 17.23 -7.54 13.25
C ASN A 53 15.98 -7.80 14.10
N ARG A 54 16.13 -8.39 15.30
CA ARG A 54 15.02 -8.57 16.24
C ARG A 54 14.49 -7.25 16.79
N ALA A 55 15.34 -6.26 17.03
CA ALA A 55 14.93 -4.94 17.50
C ALA A 55 14.13 -4.17 16.42
N ASN A 56 14.40 -4.44 15.14
CA ASN A 56 13.69 -3.85 14.00
C ASN A 56 12.40 -4.59 13.61
N LEU A 57 11.98 -5.61 14.37
CA LEU A 57 10.71 -6.28 14.11
C LEU A 57 9.55 -5.36 14.47
N THR A 58 8.78 -4.96 13.47
CA THR A 58 7.56 -4.17 13.64
C THR A 58 6.43 -4.96 14.32
N MET A 59 6.52 -6.29 14.30
CA MET A 59 5.45 -7.17 14.79
C MET A 59 6.03 -8.40 15.47
N VAL A 60 6.20 -8.31 16.79
CA VAL A 60 6.77 -9.40 17.60
C VAL A 60 5.75 -10.54 17.78
N SER A 61 6.15 -11.77 17.47
CA SER A 61 5.33 -12.95 17.76
C SER A 61 5.22 -13.16 19.28
N ARG A 62 3.99 -13.27 19.79
CA ARG A 62 3.72 -13.51 21.23
C ARG A 62 3.27 -14.93 21.53
N THR A 63 3.12 -15.77 20.51
CA THR A 63 2.56 -17.12 20.59
C THR A 63 3.53 -18.16 21.17
N GLY A 64 4.83 -17.85 21.17
CA GLY A 64 5.87 -18.77 21.62
C GLY A 64 6.07 -19.94 20.64
N SER A 65 6.18 -21.15 21.17
CA SER A 65 6.41 -22.37 20.38
C SER A 65 5.16 -22.93 19.70
N LYS A 66 3.97 -22.44 20.04
CA LYS A 66 2.72 -22.87 19.40
C LYS A 66 2.55 -22.16 18.05
N PRO A 67 2.40 -22.87 16.94
CA PRO A 67 2.15 -22.25 15.65
C PRO A 67 0.72 -21.70 15.56
N ILE A 68 0.53 -20.62 14.79
CA ILE A 68 -0.80 -19.99 14.56
C ILE A 68 -1.83 -21.01 14.07
N ARG A 69 -1.43 -21.94 13.19
CA ARG A 69 -2.28 -23.05 12.71
C ARG A 69 -2.88 -23.86 13.86
N GLN A 70 -2.08 -24.15 14.88
CA GLN A 70 -2.55 -24.94 16.01
C GLN A 70 -3.55 -24.15 16.85
N ILE A 71 -3.35 -22.85 17.04
CA ILE A 71 -4.34 -21.99 17.71
C ILE A 71 -5.65 -21.95 16.93
N ILE A 72 -5.58 -21.81 15.61
CA ILE A 72 -6.78 -21.84 14.75
C ILE A 72 -7.53 -23.17 14.93
N TYR A 73 -6.81 -24.28 14.92
CA TYR A 73 -7.38 -25.62 15.04
C TYR A 73 -7.98 -25.90 16.43
N ASP A 74 -7.21 -25.62 17.49
CA ASP A 74 -7.55 -25.97 18.87
C ASP A 74 -8.53 -24.96 19.51
N GLU A 75 -8.35 -23.66 19.28
CA GLU A 75 -9.04 -22.59 20.02
C GLU A 75 -10.13 -21.87 19.20
N LEU A 76 -10.02 -21.85 17.86
CA LEU A 76 -10.91 -21.06 17.00
C LEU A 76 -11.88 -21.90 16.16
N GLY A 77 -12.02 -23.18 16.47
CA GLY A 77 -12.99 -24.07 15.82
C GLY A 77 -12.53 -24.61 14.46
N GLY A 78 -11.23 -24.51 14.13
CA GLY A 78 -10.70 -25.10 12.89
C GLY A 78 -10.90 -26.62 12.82
N LYS A 79 -10.93 -27.31 13.97
CA LYS A 79 -11.30 -28.74 14.06
C LYS A 79 -12.72 -29.05 13.56
N ASP A 80 -13.63 -28.08 13.69
CA ASP A 80 -15.04 -28.19 13.32
C ASP A 80 -15.30 -27.61 11.91
N GLY A 81 -14.24 -27.25 11.18
CA GLY A 81 -14.34 -26.61 9.86
C GLY A 81 -14.72 -25.13 9.91
N LYS A 82 -14.71 -24.49 11.08
CA LYS A 82 -14.95 -23.05 11.20
C LYS A 82 -13.72 -22.28 10.70
N VAL A 83 -13.95 -21.32 9.81
CA VAL A 83 -12.94 -20.36 9.38
C VAL A 83 -13.04 -19.14 10.30
N PRO A 84 -12.04 -18.88 11.16
CA PRO A 84 -12.08 -17.71 12.04
C PRO A 84 -11.82 -16.40 11.30
N ASP A 85 -12.29 -15.31 11.89
CA ASP A 85 -12.02 -13.96 11.38
C ASP A 85 -10.61 -13.47 11.76
N LEU A 86 -10.07 -12.51 10.98
CA LEU A 86 -8.75 -11.93 11.23
C LEU A 86 -8.62 -11.35 12.64
N ALA A 87 -9.66 -10.68 13.15
CA ALA A 87 -9.66 -10.14 14.50
C ALA A 87 -9.60 -11.26 15.57
N GLU A 88 -10.33 -12.37 15.36
CA GLU A 88 -10.30 -13.53 16.25
C GLU A 88 -8.89 -14.15 16.29
N ILE A 89 -8.26 -14.34 15.13
CA ILE A 89 -6.91 -14.89 15.03
C ILE A 89 -5.89 -13.96 15.68
N PHE A 90 -5.98 -12.65 15.39
CA PHE A 90 -5.06 -11.66 15.93
C PHE A 90 -5.09 -11.64 17.47
N LYS A 91 -6.29 -11.62 18.05
CA LYS A 91 -6.48 -11.65 19.50
C LYS A 91 -5.99 -12.94 20.13
N ALA A 92 -6.32 -14.10 19.53
CA ALA A 92 -5.93 -15.40 20.06
C ALA A 92 -4.41 -15.62 20.04
N THR A 93 -3.71 -15.09 19.03
CA THR A 93 -2.26 -15.25 18.88
C THR A 93 -1.43 -14.30 19.74
N ARG A 94 -2.03 -13.21 20.25
CA ARG A 94 -1.35 -12.15 21.00
C ARG A 94 -1.80 -11.94 22.44
N LYS A 95 -2.92 -12.55 22.85
CA LYS A 95 -3.37 -12.49 24.24
C LYS A 95 -2.28 -12.95 25.20
N ARG A 96 -2.14 -12.22 26.31
CA ARG A 96 -1.33 -12.59 27.46
C ARG A 96 -2.02 -13.72 28.24
N LYS A 97 -1.35 -14.23 29.27
CA LYS A 97 -1.89 -15.30 30.14
C LYS A 97 -3.19 -14.90 30.85
N ASP A 98 -3.38 -13.60 31.09
CA ASP A 98 -4.59 -13.02 31.68
C ASP A 98 -5.70 -12.76 30.63
N GLY A 99 -5.44 -13.05 29.36
CA GLY A 99 -6.37 -12.83 28.24
C GLY A 99 -6.33 -11.42 27.64
N THR A 100 -5.50 -10.51 28.17
CA THR A 100 -5.42 -9.12 27.69
C THR A 100 -4.41 -8.94 26.56
N LEU A 101 -4.58 -7.89 25.76
CA LEU A 101 -3.61 -7.45 24.76
C LEU A 101 -2.67 -6.39 25.35
N THR A 102 -1.49 -6.21 24.77
CA THR A 102 -0.66 -5.03 25.06
C THR A 102 -1.32 -3.78 24.47
N GLU A 103 -0.94 -2.59 24.91
CA GLU A 103 -1.44 -1.33 24.32
C GLU A 103 -1.18 -1.28 22.80
N GLU A 104 0.03 -1.66 22.38
CA GLU A 104 0.41 -1.76 20.96
C GLU A 104 -0.49 -2.72 20.18
N ASP A 105 -0.73 -3.91 20.72
CA ASP A 105 -1.56 -4.92 20.06
C ASP A 105 -3.05 -4.54 20.08
N ALA A 106 -3.51 -3.84 21.12
CA ALA A 106 -4.87 -3.36 21.24
C ALA A 106 -5.18 -2.33 20.13
N VAL A 107 -4.28 -1.39 19.87
CA VAL A 107 -4.43 -0.41 18.77
C VAL A 107 -4.58 -1.11 17.42
N VAL A 108 -3.75 -2.13 17.17
CA VAL A 108 -3.83 -2.91 15.91
C VAL A 108 -5.12 -3.72 15.85
N TYR A 109 -5.53 -4.34 16.95
CA TYR A 109 -6.79 -5.07 17.04
C TYR A 109 -7.99 -4.16 16.75
N ASP A 110 -8.04 -2.98 17.35
CA ASP A 110 -9.11 -2.00 17.14
C ASP A 110 -9.14 -1.55 15.68
N THR A 111 -7.98 -1.31 15.07
CA THR A 111 -7.86 -1.00 13.62
C THR A 111 -8.45 -2.10 12.74
N ILE A 112 -8.18 -3.38 13.05
CA ILE A 112 -8.74 -4.52 12.29
C ILE A 112 -10.26 -4.55 12.41
N VAL A 113 -10.79 -4.35 13.63
CA VAL A 113 -12.22 -4.37 13.88
C VAL A 113 -12.92 -3.20 13.16
N GLU A 114 -12.35 -2.00 13.21
CA GLU A 114 -12.87 -0.83 12.49
C GLU A 114 -12.89 -1.04 10.98
N GLU A 115 -11.79 -1.49 10.38
CA GLU A 115 -11.69 -1.72 8.94
C GLU A 115 -12.62 -2.85 8.46
N SER A 116 -12.79 -3.91 9.26
CA SER A 116 -13.74 -4.99 8.98
C SER A 116 -15.19 -4.50 9.02
N ASN A 117 -15.55 -3.68 10.01
CA ASN A 117 -16.89 -3.09 10.14
C ASN A 117 -17.20 -2.09 9.02
N ASN A 118 -16.21 -1.28 8.62
CA ASN A 118 -16.37 -0.31 7.54
C ASN A 118 -16.43 -0.97 6.16
N ASN A 119 -15.79 -2.13 5.99
CA ASN A 119 -15.70 -2.84 4.71
C ASN A 119 -16.11 -4.32 4.84
N PRO A 120 -17.38 -4.63 5.15
CA PRO A 120 -17.82 -6.00 5.45
C PRO A 120 -17.76 -6.97 4.26
N SER A 121 -17.67 -6.45 3.03
CA SER A 121 -17.50 -7.25 1.81
C SER A 121 -16.04 -7.49 1.42
N MET A 122 -15.09 -6.87 2.13
CA MET A 122 -13.66 -7.01 1.86
C MET A 122 -13.19 -8.43 2.20
N SER A 123 -12.27 -8.96 1.39
CA SER A 123 -11.67 -10.26 1.69
C SER A 123 -10.78 -10.15 2.93
N GLN A 124 -10.61 -11.25 3.68
CA GLN A 124 -9.67 -11.27 4.81
C GLN A 124 -8.24 -10.93 4.38
N PHE A 125 -7.86 -11.23 3.13
CA PHE A 125 -6.53 -10.92 2.61
C PHE A 125 -6.35 -9.41 2.40
N ASP A 126 -7.31 -8.75 1.75
CA ASP A 126 -7.26 -7.30 1.55
C ASP A 126 -7.29 -6.55 2.89
N LEU A 127 -8.06 -7.08 3.87
CA LEU A 127 -8.09 -6.56 5.22
C LEU A 127 -6.71 -6.68 5.91
N VAL A 128 -6.01 -7.81 5.73
CA VAL A 128 -4.62 -7.94 6.20
C VAL A 128 -3.74 -6.87 5.56
N GLU A 129 -3.81 -6.66 4.25
CA GLU A 129 -2.98 -5.66 3.59
C GLU A 129 -3.30 -4.23 4.03
N LYS A 130 -4.57 -3.96 4.31
CA LYS A 130 -5.04 -2.67 4.82
C LYS A 130 -4.47 -2.39 6.21
N CYS A 131 -4.48 -3.38 7.10
CA CYS A 131 -4.03 -3.22 8.49
C CYS A 131 -2.51 -3.35 8.67
N PHE A 132 -1.84 -4.17 7.87
CA PHE A 132 -0.42 -4.53 8.05
C PHE A 132 0.49 -4.10 6.89
N GLY A 133 -0.07 -3.49 5.85
CA GLY A 133 0.63 -3.16 4.62
C GLY A 133 0.71 -4.34 3.64
N VAL A 134 1.22 -4.05 2.44
CA VAL A 134 1.32 -5.01 1.33
C VAL A 134 2.03 -6.29 1.79
N GLN A 135 1.41 -7.43 1.51
CA GLN A 135 1.96 -8.75 1.83
C GLN A 135 2.69 -9.28 0.59
N ASP A 136 3.98 -8.95 0.48
CA ASP A 136 4.88 -9.40 -0.60
C ASP A 136 5.89 -10.47 -0.15
N ARG A 137 6.05 -10.66 1.16
CA ARG A 137 6.98 -11.62 1.76
C ARG A 137 6.37 -13.02 1.82
N ASP A 138 7.24 -14.03 1.90
CA ASP A 138 6.97 -15.48 1.86
C ASP A 138 5.62 -15.97 2.44
N ARG A 139 5.11 -15.37 3.52
CA ARG A 139 3.89 -15.81 4.19
C ARG A 139 2.99 -14.64 4.58
N VAL A 140 1.69 -14.85 4.44
CA VAL A 140 0.67 -13.87 4.84
C VAL A 140 0.51 -13.86 6.36
N ILE A 141 0.51 -12.67 6.95
CA ILE A 141 0.31 -12.46 8.37
C ILE A 141 -1.06 -13.04 8.81
N CYS A 142 -1.08 -13.70 9.98
CA CYS A 142 -2.28 -14.26 10.62
C CYS A 142 -3.04 -15.38 9.87
N PHE A 143 -2.74 -15.69 8.61
CA PHE A 143 -3.41 -16.79 7.88
C PHE A 143 -3.06 -18.20 8.39
N GLY A 144 -1.90 -18.35 9.05
CA GLY A 144 -1.40 -19.67 9.43
C GLY A 144 -1.08 -20.54 8.21
N TYR A 145 -0.92 -21.85 8.42
CA TYR A 145 -0.71 -22.90 7.39
C TYR A 145 0.47 -22.71 6.41
N GLY A 146 1.22 -21.63 6.53
CA GLY A 146 2.26 -21.27 5.60
C GLY A 146 1.76 -20.64 4.31
N THR A 147 0.52 -20.14 4.28
CA THR A 147 -0.11 -19.49 3.13
C THR A 147 0.74 -18.36 2.59
N LYS A 148 1.05 -18.40 1.30
CA LYS A 148 1.79 -17.37 0.59
C LYS A 148 0.84 -16.38 -0.09
N PRO A 149 1.27 -15.13 -0.32
CA PRO A 149 0.49 -14.19 -1.14
C PRO A 149 0.16 -14.74 -2.54
N GLU A 150 1.07 -15.51 -3.12
CA GLU A 150 0.91 -16.18 -4.43
C GLU A 150 -0.23 -17.21 -4.44
N ASP A 151 -0.50 -17.87 -3.30
CA ASP A 151 -1.60 -18.84 -3.19
C ASP A 151 -2.98 -18.16 -3.28
N ILE A 152 -3.03 -16.84 -3.01
CA ILE A 152 -4.25 -16.04 -2.95
C ILE A 152 -4.40 -15.18 -4.23
N ARG A 153 -3.34 -14.46 -4.61
CA ARG A 153 -3.34 -13.58 -5.80
C ARG A 153 -3.05 -14.32 -7.11
N GLY A 154 -2.52 -15.54 -7.03
CA GLY A 154 -1.93 -16.23 -8.16
C GLY A 154 -0.50 -15.77 -8.47
N PRO A 155 0.10 -16.34 -9.53
CA PRO A 155 1.47 -16.02 -9.92
C PRO A 155 1.60 -14.55 -10.30
N GLN A 156 2.60 -13.88 -9.74
CA GLN A 156 2.93 -12.50 -10.10
C GLN A 156 3.58 -12.46 -11.48
N PRO A 157 3.31 -11.41 -12.29
CA PRO A 157 3.98 -11.23 -13.57
C PRO A 157 5.49 -11.06 -13.37
N SER A 158 6.26 -11.65 -14.27
CA SER A 158 7.70 -11.53 -14.29
C SER A 158 8.14 -10.08 -14.55
N LYS A 159 9.37 -9.75 -14.15
CA LYS A 159 9.99 -8.45 -14.46
C LYS A 159 10.01 -8.15 -15.96
N ALA A 160 10.13 -9.16 -16.80
CA ALA A 160 10.12 -9.00 -18.25
C ALA A 160 8.72 -8.63 -18.77
N GLU A 161 7.68 -9.30 -18.28
CA GLU A 161 6.28 -9.01 -18.62
C GLU A 161 5.88 -7.61 -18.16
N LEU A 162 6.23 -7.23 -16.93
CA LEU A 162 5.96 -5.89 -16.40
C LEU A 162 6.63 -4.79 -17.24
N LYS A 163 7.87 -5.02 -17.69
CA LYS A 163 8.56 -4.07 -18.58
C LYS A 163 7.90 -3.98 -19.95
N ALA A 164 7.46 -5.10 -20.51
CA ALA A 164 6.76 -5.11 -21.79
C ALA A 164 5.43 -4.36 -21.70
N GLU A 165 4.65 -4.58 -20.63
CA GLU A 165 3.40 -3.87 -20.39
C GLU A 165 3.63 -2.36 -20.20
N LEU A 166 4.68 -1.97 -19.48
CA LEU A 166 5.04 -0.57 -19.26
C LEU A 166 5.37 0.14 -20.57
N LEU A 167 6.17 -0.50 -21.45
CA LEU A 167 6.47 0.04 -22.78
C LEU A 167 5.20 0.21 -23.65
N ILE A 168 4.26 -0.74 -23.57
CA ILE A 168 2.99 -0.64 -24.29
C ILE A 168 2.18 0.55 -23.78
N LYS A 169 2.07 0.71 -22.46
CA LYS A 169 1.33 1.84 -21.86
C LYS A 169 1.97 3.18 -22.16
N ASP A 170 3.30 3.28 -22.13
CA ASP A 170 4.02 4.51 -22.49
C ASP A 170 3.74 4.91 -23.94
N ARG A 171 3.69 3.94 -24.86
CA ARG A 171 3.31 4.18 -26.25
C ARG A 171 1.87 4.66 -26.36
N GLN A 172 0.93 4.01 -25.67
CA GLN A 172 -0.48 4.45 -25.65
C GLN A 172 -0.63 5.87 -25.13
N ILE A 173 0.11 6.24 -24.07
CA ILE A 173 0.11 7.59 -23.53
C ILE A 173 0.67 8.59 -24.56
N SER A 174 1.74 8.24 -25.26
CA SER A 174 2.31 9.08 -26.32
C SER A 174 1.32 9.29 -27.46
N ASP A 175 0.64 8.23 -27.91
CA ASP A 175 -0.35 8.31 -28.98
C ASP A 175 -1.53 9.19 -28.54
N LEU A 176 -2.07 8.98 -27.34
CA LEU A 176 -3.16 9.80 -26.79
C LEU A 176 -2.80 11.29 -26.68
N ARG A 177 -1.56 11.60 -26.29
CA ARG A 177 -1.07 12.99 -26.26
C ARG A 177 -1.05 13.61 -27.65
N GLY A 178 -0.54 12.90 -28.66
CA GLY A 178 -0.55 13.37 -30.05
C GLY A 178 -1.95 13.59 -30.60
N TRP A 179 -2.92 12.73 -30.23
CA TRP A 179 -4.33 12.93 -30.55
C TRP A 179 -4.91 14.19 -29.88
N MET A 180 -4.57 14.44 -28.61
CA MET A 180 -4.99 15.65 -27.89
C MET A 180 -4.48 16.91 -28.59
N ASP A 181 -3.19 16.94 -28.97
CA ASP A 181 -2.57 18.07 -29.67
C ASP A 181 -3.24 18.34 -31.01
N ASN A 182 -3.59 17.28 -31.75
CA ASN A 182 -4.29 17.40 -33.04
C ASN A 182 -5.69 18.01 -32.87
N ILE A 183 -6.44 17.56 -31.86
CA ILE A 183 -7.77 18.10 -31.54
C ILE A 183 -7.66 19.57 -31.15
N GLU A 184 -6.67 19.94 -30.33
CA GLU A 184 -6.44 21.33 -29.94
C GLU A 184 -6.09 22.22 -31.13
N GLN A 185 -5.23 21.75 -32.04
CA GLN A 185 -4.92 22.47 -33.28
C GLN A 185 -6.15 22.63 -34.17
N HIS A 186 -6.94 21.57 -34.35
CA HIS A 186 -8.15 21.64 -35.15
C HIS A 186 -9.16 22.63 -34.57
N LYS A 187 -9.34 22.61 -33.24
CA LYS A 187 -10.19 23.56 -32.52
C LYS A 187 -9.70 25.00 -32.70
N ALA A 188 -8.40 25.26 -32.59
CA ALA A 188 -7.82 26.58 -32.79
C ALA A 188 -8.03 27.09 -34.23
N ASN A 189 -7.82 26.23 -35.23
CA ASN A 189 -8.04 26.56 -36.63
C ASN A 189 -9.51 26.89 -36.90
N HIS A 190 -10.43 26.05 -36.41
CA HIS A 190 -11.85 26.28 -36.60
C HIS A 190 -12.32 27.56 -35.90
N GLN A 191 -11.82 27.84 -34.70
CA GLN A 191 -12.11 29.10 -34.00
C GLN A 191 -11.65 30.33 -34.78
N LYS A 192 -10.49 30.24 -35.45
CA LYS A 192 -9.98 31.29 -36.32
C LYS A 192 -10.88 31.47 -37.54
N GLU A 193 -11.28 30.40 -38.21
CA GLU A 193 -12.21 30.46 -39.36
C GLU A 193 -13.54 31.13 -38.98
N ILE A 194 -14.09 30.79 -37.81
CA ILE A 194 -15.31 31.42 -37.28
C ILE A 194 -15.08 32.92 -37.08
N SER A 195 -13.95 33.32 -36.47
CA SER A 195 -13.61 34.73 -36.26
C SER A 195 -13.48 35.49 -37.57
N ASP A 196 -12.78 34.93 -38.55
CA ASP A 196 -12.58 35.55 -39.87
C ASP A 196 -13.91 35.73 -40.62
N MET A 197 -14.81 34.74 -40.54
CA MET A 197 -16.17 34.83 -41.09
C MET A 197 -17.00 35.91 -40.38
N GLN A 198 -16.94 36.00 -39.04
CA GLN A 198 -17.65 37.02 -38.27
C GLN A 198 -17.18 38.43 -38.65
N GLU A 199 -15.88 38.63 -38.85
CA GLU A 199 -15.34 39.91 -39.32
C GLU A 199 -15.79 40.24 -40.74
N ALA A 200 -15.78 39.27 -41.66
CA ALA A 200 -16.24 39.47 -43.04
C ALA A 200 -17.73 39.88 -43.07
N HIS A 201 -18.58 39.16 -42.34
CA HIS A 201 -20.00 39.51 -42.21
C HIS A 201 -20.19 40.90 -41.62
N LYS A 202 -19.40 41.30 -40.61
CA LYS A 202 -19.46 42.65 -40.04
C LYS A 202 -19.14 43.72 -41.08
N ARG A 203 -18.08 43.55 -41.88
CA ARG A 203 -17.72 44.50 -42.95
C ARG A 203 -18.83 44.63 -43.99
N ASP A 204 -19.49 43.53 -44.32
CA ASP A 204 -20.59 43.54 -45.29
C ASP A 204 -21.84 44.23 -44.73
N ILE A 205 -22.15 44.02 -43.44
CA ILE A 205 -23.20 44.77 -42.72
C ILE A 205 -22.89 46.26 -42.75
N ASP A 206 -21.67 46.68 -42.36
CA ASP A 206 -21.28 48.10 -42.34
C ASP A 206 -21.41 48.74 -43.75
N LYS A 207 -21.07 48.02 -44.82
CA LYS A 207 -21.26 48.48 -46.20
C LYS A 207 -22.74 48.62 -46.57
N LEU A 208 -23.57 47.66 -46.17
CA LEU A 208 -25.01 47.71 -46.43
C LEU A 208 -25.65 48.90 -45.69
N GLU A 209 -25.29 49.11 -44.43
CA GLU A 209 -25.73 50.27 -43.64
C GLU A 209 -25.33 51.60 -44.30
N ALA A 210 -24.08 51.72 -44.77
CA ALA A 210 -23.62 52.91 -45.49
C ALA A 210 -24.42 53.18 -46.78
N LYS A 211 -24.74 52.13 -47.54
CA LYS A 211 -25.60 52.25 -48.75
C LYS A 211 -27.02 52.66 -48.41
N ILE A 212 -27.61 52.05 -47.36
CA ILE A 212 -28.95 52.41 -46.88
C ILE A 212 -28.98 53.89 -46.48
N LYS A 213 -27.97 54.36 -45.75
CA LYS A 213 -27.85 55.76 -45.36
C LYS A 213 -27.78 56.70 -46.57
N MET A 214 -26.92 56.39 -47.54
CA MET A 214 -26.82 57.19 -48.78
C MET A 214 -28.16 57.28 -49.53
N LEU A 215 -28.89 56.16 -49.65
CA LEU A 215 -30.22 56.15 -50.27
C LEU A 215 -31.25 56.97 -49.48
N ALA A 216 -31.22 56.90 -48.15
CA ALA A 216 -32.09 57.69 -47.29
C ALA A 216 -31.82 59.20 -47.43
N ASP A 217 -30.54 59.60 -47.48
CA ASP A 217 -30.13 60.99 -47.68
C ASP A 217 -30.59 61.54 -49.05
N LEU A 218 -30.49 60.74 -50.12
CA LEU A 218 -30.99 61.09 -51.46
C LEU A 218 -32.50 61.31 -51.48
N LEU A 219 -33.27 60.39 -50.88
CA LEU A 219 -34.73 60.47 -50.81
C LEU A 219 -35.22 61.69 -50.01
N LEU A 220 -34.53 62.04 -48.92
CA LEU A 220 -34.84 63.24 -48.13
C LEU A 220 -34.51 64.53 -48.89
N GLY A 221 -33.44 64.55 -49.68
CA GLY A 221 -33.08 65.66 -50.56
C GLY A 221 -34.11 65.90 -51.67
N GLU A 222 -34.64 64.85 -52.29
CA GLU A 222 -35.68 64.94 -53.33
C GLU A 222 -37.01 65.47 -52.77
N GLN A 223 -37.44 65.01 -51.59
CA GLN A 223 -38.68 65.49 -50.96
C GLN A 223 -38.63 66.99 -50.60
N SER A 224 -37.43 67.51 -50.30
CA SER A 224 -37.19 68.93 -50.00
C SER A 224 -37.34 69.81 -51.26
N ASN A 225 -36.92 69.31 -52.43
CA ASN A 225 -37.03 70.02 -53.70
C ASN A 225 -38.46 70.05 -54.26
N THR A 226 -39.25 68.98 -54.06
CA THR A 226 -40.67 68.94 -54.48
C THR A 226 -41.60 69.85 -53.64
N LYS A 227 -41.18 70.30 -52.46
CA LYS A 227 -41.96 71.25 -51.63
C LYS A 227 -41.62 72.73 -51.91
N ALA A 228 -40.67 73.02 -52.80
CA ALA A 228 -40.20 74.37 -53.13
C ALA A 228 -40.73 74.91 -54.48
N ILE A 229 -41.70 74.21 -55.11
CA ILE A 229 -42.45 74.65 -56.30
C ILE A 229 -43.89 74.90 -55.88
#